data_AF-A0A349KZP9-F1
#
_entry.id   AF-A0A349KZP9-F1
#
_cell.length_a   1.000
_cell.length_b   1.000
_cell.length_c   1.000
_cell.angle_alpha   90.00
_cell.angle_beta   90.00
_cell.angle_gamma   90.00
#
_symmetry.space_group_name_H-M   'P 1'
#
loop_
_entity.id
_entity.type
_entity.pdbx_description
1 polymer ?
#
loop_
_entity_poly.entity_id
_entity_poly.type
_entity_poly.pdbx_seq_one_letter_code
_entity_poly.pdbx_strand_id
1 'polypeptide(L)'
;EQNGKSYKLNDKIATLVVRPRGWHLDEKHVLVDGQRISGGIFDFALFMFHNAKEQLARGAGPYFYLPKMESHLEARLWNDIFVMTQEELGLPQGTIKATVLIETILAAFEMDEILYELKEHSSGLNAGRWDYIFSCIKKFKLDKDFCLADRAKVTMTAPFMRAYALLLL
;
A
#
# COMPACT_ATOMS: atom_id res chain seq x y z
N GLU A 1 -12.67 -19.12 -22.71
CA GLU A 1 -13.89 -18.53 -23.28
C GLU A 1 -15.10 -19.28 -22.75
N GLN A 2 -16.08 -18.59 -22.14
CA GLN A 2 -17.40 -19.16 -21.83
C GLN A 2 -18.43 -18.32 -22.59
N ASN A 3 -19.22 -18.95 -23.46
CA ASN A 3 -20.34 -18.36 -24.22
C ASN A 3 -20.00 -17.30 -25.29
N GLY A 4 -18.83 -17.35 -25.93
CA GLY A 4 -18.50 -16.49 -27.09
C GLY A 4 -18.38 -14.98 -26.79
N LYS A 5 -18.37 -14.58 -25.51
CA LYS A 5 -18.13 -13.19 -25.12
C LYS A 5 -16.64 -12.85 -25.22
N SER A 6 -16.33 -11.74 -25.89
CA SER A 6 -14.99 -11.14 -25.93
C SER A 6 -14.97 -9.87 -25.07
N TYR A 7 -14.03 -9.78 -24.15
CA TYR A 7 -13.82 -8.60 -23.31
C TYR A 7 -12.56 -7.85 -23.77
N LYS A 8 -12.69 -6.53 -23.94
CA LYS A 8 -11.59 -5.64 -24.31
C LYS A 8 -11.64 -4.41 -23.42
N LEU A 9 -10.49 -3.75 -23.27
CA LEU A 9 -10.42 -2.45 -22.61
C LEU A 9 -11.12 -1.40 -23.48
N ASN A 10 -11.71 -0.39 -22.83
CA ASN A 10 -12.22 0.80 -23.49
C ASN A 10 -11.05 1.68 -23.97
N ASP A 11 -11.32 2.64 -24.85
CA ASP A 11 -10.30 3.60 -25.32
C ASP A 11 -9.75 4.46 -24.17
N LYS A 12 -10.61 4.83 -23.23
CA LYS A 12 -10.24 5.50 -21.98
C LYS A 12 -10.50 4.56 -20.80
N ILE A 13 -9.43 4.25 -20.08
CA ILE A 13 -9.47 3.36 -18.91
C ILE A 13 -9.17 4.12 -17.62
N ALA A 14 -9.47 3.48 -16.49
CA ALA A 14 -9.02 3.95 -15.19
C ALA A 14 -7.49 3.89 -15.09
N THR A 15 -6.90 4.79 -14.33
CA THR A 15 -5.48 4.76 -13.99
C THR A 15 -5.17 3.48 -13.23
N LEU A 16 -4.18 2.72 -13.71
CA LEU A 16 -3.73 1.49 -13.05
C LEU A 16 -2.90 1.83 -11.81
N VAL A 17 -3.29 1.27 -10.66
CA VAL A 17 -2.54 1.36 -9.41
C VAL A 17 -2.42 -0.05 -8.84
N VAL A 18 -1.18 -0.49 -8.56
CA VAL A 18 -0.89 -1.85 -8.10
C VAL A 18 -0.74 -1.89 -6.59
N ARG A 19 -1.36 -2.87 -5.93
CA ARG A 19 -1.20 -3.09 -4.49
C ARG A 19 -0.40 -4.38 -4.25
N PRO A 20 0.92 -4.29 -3.99
CA PRO A 20 1.71 -5.47 -3.63
C PRO A 20 1.23 -6.08 -2.31
N ARG A 21 1.67 -7.31 -2.01
CA ARG A 21 1.55 -7.91 -0.67
C ARG A 21 2.23 -7.04 0.39
N GLY A 22 1.70 -7.06 1.62
CA GLY A 22 2.31 -6.36 2.76
C GLY A 22 3.52 -7.09 3.33
N TRP A 23 4.30 -6.40 4.18
CA TRP A 23 5.61 -6.87 4.69
C TRP A 23 5.61 -8.21 5.41
N HIS A 24 4.46 -8.66 5.92
CA HIS A 24 4.32 -9.91 6.67
C HIS A 24 4.12 -11.16 5.78
N LEU A 25 4.11 -11.00 4.44
CA LEU A 25 3.87 -12.10 3.50
C LEU A 25 5.11 -12.39 2.66
N ASP A 26 5.48 -13.66 2.58
CA ASP A 26 6.56 -14.16 1.72
C ASP A 26 6.07 -14.56 0.32
N GLU A 27 7.00 -14.67 -0.63
CA GLU A 27 6.85 -15.46 -1.85
C GLU A 27 7.57 -16.81 -1.69
N LYS A 28 6.80 -17.86 -1.39
CA LYS A 28 7.36 -19.17 -1.02
C LYS A 28 8.02 -19.93 -2.17
N HIS A 29 7.79 -19.54 -3.43
CA HIS A 29 8.31 -20.26 -4.60
C HIS A 29 9.64 -19.69 -5.12
N VAL A 30 10.08 -18.54 -4.59
CA VAL A 30 11.33 -17.90 -5.01
C VAL A 30 12.24 -17.77 -3.80
N LEU A 31 13.47 -18.26 -3.95
CA LEU A 31 14.49 -18.24 -2.90
C LEU A 31 15.69 -17.41 -3.35
N VAL A 32 16.28 -16.68 -2.41
CA VAL A 32 17.61 -16.05 -2.54
C VAL A 32 18.44 -16.53 -1.36
N ASP A 33 19.62 -17.12 -1.62
CA ASP A 33 20.48 -17.73 -0.61
C ASP A 33 19.74 -18.74 0.30
N GLY A 34 18.80 -19.48 -0.28
CA GLY A 34 17.97 -20.47 0.42
C GLY A 34 16.82 -19.89 1.26
N GLN A 35 16.66 -18.56 1.32
CA GLN A 35 15.59 -17.90 2.06
C GLN A 35 14.48 -17.42 1.12
N ARG A 36 13.23 -17.51 1.58
CA ARG A 36 12.08 -16.95 0.84
C ARG A 36 12.22 -15.44 0.78
N ILE A 37 11.89 -14.88 -0.37
CA ILE A 37 11.87 -13.43 -0.54
C ILE A 37 10.56 -12.83 -0.01
N SER A 38 10.58 -11.53 0.30
CA SER A 38 9.37 -10.78 0.59
C SER A 38 8.40 -10.81 -0.60
N GLY A 39 7.13 -11.15 -0.34
CA GLY A 39 6.07 -11.09 -1.35
C GLY A 39 5.83 -9.68 -1.87
N GLY A 40 5.93 -8.66 -0.99
CA GLY A 40 5.81 -7.25 -1.37
C GLY A 40 6.85 -6.81 -2.40
N ILE A 41 8.13 -7.12 -2.14
CA ILE A 41 9.23 -6.88 -3.08
C ILE A 41 9.03 -7.64 -4.39
N PHE A 42 8.63 -8.91 -4.34
CA PHE A 42 8.40 -9.70 -5.54
C PHE A 42 7.33 -9.09 -6.46
N ASP A 43 6.17 -8.73 -5.90
CA ASP A 43 5.06 -8.15 -6.66
C ASP A 43 5.45 -6.79 -7.26
N PHE A 44 6.12 -5.94 -6.47
CA PHE A 44 6.59 -4.63 -6.88
C PHE A 44 7.64 -4.73 -7.99
N ALA A 45 8.68 -5.57 -7.80
CA ALA A 45 9.81 -5.67 -8.71
C ALA A 45 9.39 -6.17 -10.09
N LEU A 46 8.55 -7.20 -10.16
CA LEU A 46 8.03 -7.71 -11.43
C LEU A 46 7.20 -6.66 -12.17
N PHE A 47 6.33 -5.94 -11.46
CA PHE A 47 5.53 -4.89 -12.09
C PHE A 47 6.41 -3.76 -12.62
N MET A 48 7.34 -3.26 -11.82
CA MET A 48 8.28 -2.20 -12.21
C MET A 48 9.10 -2.59 -13.43
N PHE A 49 9.74 -3.76 -13.39
CA PHE A 49 10.61 -4.24 -14.45
C PHE A 49 9.87 -4.36 -15.79
N HIS A 50 8.64 -4.86 -15.77
CA HIS A 50 7.88 -5.10 -16.99
C HIS A 50 7.11 -3.88 -17.51
N ASN A 51 6.70 -2.94 -16.65
CA ASN A 51 5.70 -1.93 -17.02
C ASN A 51 6.17 -0.48 -16.87
N ALA A 52 7.19 -0.18 -16.07
CA ALA A 52 7.49 1.21 -15.73
C ALA A 52 7.78 2.10 -16.96
N LYS A 53 8.64 1.61 -17.89
CA LYS A 53 8.99 2.35 -19.12
C LYS A 53 7.79 2.51 -20.05
N GLU A 54 6.95 1.49 -20.18
CA GLU A 54 5.75 1.55 -21.03
C GLU A 54 4.70 2.52 -20.48
N GLN A 55 4.49 2.50 -19.16
CA GLN A 55 3.58 3.46 -18.50
C GLN A 55 4.04 4.90 -18.73
N LEU A 56 5.35 5.16 -18.61
CA LEU A 56 5.92 6.47 -18.89
C LEU A 56 5.78 6.88 -20.35
N ALA A 57 6.04 5.97 -21.29
CA ALA A 57 5.88 6.25 -22.72
C ALA A 57 4.43 6.62 -23.09
N ARG A 58 3.44 6.13 -22.32
CA ARG A 58 2.02 6.48 -22.48
C ARG A 58 1.59 7.72 -21.70
N GLY A 59 2.51 8.43 -21.04
CA GLY A 59 2.22 9.61 -20.23
C GLY A 59 1.59 9.31 -18.87
N ALA A 60 1.68 8.06 -18.39
CA ALA A 60 1.34 7.64 -17.04
C ALA A 60 2.63 7.36 -16.23
N GLY A 61 2.50 6.73 -15.06
CA GLY A 61 3.64 6.34 -14.24
C GLY A 61 3.37 5.05 -13.48
N PRO A 62 4.41 4.45 -12.86
CA PRO A 62 4.24 3.30 -11.99
C PRO A 62 3.64 3.76 -10.65
N TYR A 63 2.37 3.39 -10.43
CA TYR A 63 1.60 3.82 -9.26
C TYR A 63 1.26 2.65 -8.34
N PHE A 64 1.40 2.88 -7.02
CA PHE A 64 1.24 1.84 -6.01
C PHE A 64 0.31 2.22 -4.88
N TYR A 65 -0.31 1.19 -4.29
CA TYR A 65 -0.98 1.24 -3.00
C TYR A 65 -0.16 0.43 -1.99
N LEU A 66 0.33 1.05 -0.93
CA LEU A 66 1.18 0.38 0.07
C LEU A 66 0.35 -0.06 1.28
N PRO A 67 0.18 -1.38 1.52
CA PRO A 67 -0.73 -1.86 2.55
C PRO A 67 -0.06 -2.08 3.90
N LYS A 68 -0.86 -1.97 4.97
CA LYS A 68 -0.59 -2.52 6.31
C LYS A 68 0.71 -2.09 6.98
N MET A 69 1.26 -0.92 6.63
CA MET A 69 2.41 -0.42 7.36
C MET A 69 2.05 -0.10 8.80
N GLU A 70 2.97 -0.36 9.72
CA GLU A 70 2.81 -0.07 11.16
C GLU A 70 3.78 1.00 11.69
N SER A 71 4.72 1.47 10.87
CA SER A 71 5.66 2.55 11.23
C SER A 71 6.17 3.33 10.02
N HIS A 72 6.56 4.60 10.20
CA HIS A 72 7.29 5.39 9.22
C HIS A 72 8.61 4.73 8.78
N LEU A 73 9.25 3.91 9.61
CA LEU A 73 10.46 3.16 9.21
C LEU A 73 10.16 2.14 8.09
N GLU A 74 8.94 1.61 8.04
CA GLU A 74 8.49 0.74 6.94
C GLU A 74 8.20 1.56 5.67
N ALA A 75 7.81 2.82 5.81
CA ALA A 75 7.69 3.76 4.70
C ALA A 75 9.09 4.13 4.15
N ARG A 76 10.08 4.32 5.03
CA ARG A 76 11.49 4.50 4.65
C ARG A 76 12.01 3.31 3.86
N LEU A 77 11.71 2.08 4.31
CA LEU A 77 12.09 0.87 3.57
C LEU A 77 11.53 0.87 2.14
N TRP A 78 10.25 1.24 1.96
CA TRP A 78 9.68 1.42 0.62
C TRP A 78 10.40 2.50 -0.17
N ASN A 79 10.70 3.65 0.44
CA ASN A 79 11.41 4.73 -0.22
C ASN A 79 12.79 4.29 -0.72
N ASP A 80 13.55 3.58 0.11
CA ASP A 80 14.88 3.06 -0.26
C ASP A 80 14.79 2.07 -1.43
N ILE A 81 13.78 1.19 -1.43
CA ILE A 81 13.50 0.28 -2.54
C ILE A 81 13.14 1.06 -3.82
N PHE A 82 12.34 2.13 -3.72
CA PHE A 82 11.98 2.97 -4.87
C PHE A 82 13.19 3.68 -5.45
N VAL A 83 14.02 4.29 -4.60
CA VAL A 83 15.25 4.97 -5.00
C VAL A 83 16.16 4.00 -5.75
N MET A 84 16.43 2.83 -5.16
CA MET A 84 17.26 1.78 -5.75
C MET A 84 16.69 1.30 -7.10
N THR A 85 15.38 1.06 -7.17
CA THR A 85 14.74 0.55 -8.40
C THR A 85 14.77 1.58 -9.52
N GLN A 86 14.59 2.86 -9.21
CA GLN A 86 14.69 3.93 -10.19
C GLN A 86 16.12 4.07 -10.71
N GLU A 87 17.13 3.97 -9.84
CA GLU A 87 18.54 3.95 -10.25
C GLU A 87 18.84 2.77 -11.18
N GLU A 88 18.47 1.55 -10.78
CA GLU A 88 18.72 0.33 -11.55
C GLU A 88 18.03 0.33 -12.92
N LEU A 89 16.82 0.89 -13.00
CA LEU A 89 16.05 0.96 -14.26
C LEU A 89 16.37 2.20 -15.11
N GLY A 90 17.21 3.12 -14.62
CA GLY A 90 17.55 4.38 -15.27
C GLY A 90 16.36 5.34 -15.36
N LEU A 91 15.52 5.39 -14.32
CA LEU A 91 14.36 6.26 -14.20
C LEU A 91 14.68 7.49 -13.33
N PRO A 92 14.11 8.67 -13.60
CA PRO A 92 14.25 9.83 -12.73
C PRO A 92 13.73 9.57 -11.30
N GLN A 93 14.33 10.22 -10.30
CA GLN A 93 13.82 10.19 -8.94
C GLN A 93 12.41 10.81 -8.86
N GLY A 94 11.54 10.25 -8.01
CA GLY A 94 10.14 10.68 -7.91
C GLY A 94 9.23 10.19 -9.04
N THR A 95 9.71 9.27 -9.89
CA THR A 95 8.92 8.65 -10.96
C THR A 95 7.82 7.74 -10.41
N ILE A 96 8.18 6.94 -9.40
CA ILE A 96 7.24 6.09 -8.68
C ILE A 96 6.33 6.97 -7.83
N LYS A 97 5.01 6.72 -7.85
CA LYS A 97 4.07 7.31 -6.91
C LYS A 97 3.33 6.26 -6.10
N ALA A 98 3.18 6.51 -4.81
CA ALA A 98 2.62 5.57 -3.85
C ALA A 98 1.60 6.25 -2.93
N THR A 99 0.40 5.70 -2.87
CA THR A 99 -0.61 6.05 -1.87
C THR A 99 -0.53 5.05 -0.72
N VAL A 100 -0.40 5.54 0.50
CA VAL A 100 -0.29 4.68 1.68
C VAL A 100 -1.67 4.39 2.25
N LEU A 101 -1.97 3.11 2.51
CA LEU A 101 -3.14 2.71 3.27
C LEU A 101 -2.85 2.91 4.76
N ILE A 102 -3.45 3.93 5.37
CA ILE A 102 -3.42 4.11 6.82
C ILE A 102 -4.47 3.18 7.43
N GLU A 103 -4.20 1.88 7.35
CA GLU A 103 -5.14 0.83 7.76
C GLU A 103 -4.65 0.06 8.99
N THR A 104 -3.72 0.65 9.75
CA THR A 104 -3.28 0.16 11.05
C THR A 104 -3.40 1.27 12.08
N ILE A 105 -3.70 0.89 13.33
CA ILE A 105 -3.83 1.87 14.42
C ILE A 105 -2.52 2.61 14.69
N LEU A 106 -1.37 1.94 14.51
CA LEU A 106 -0.06 2.56 14.72
C LEU A 106 0.26 3.60 13.65
N ALA A 107 -0.01 3.30 12.38
CA ALA A 107 0.19 4.26 11.30
C ALA A 107 -0.67 5.53 11.44
N ALA A 108 -1.81 5.47 12.13
CA ALA A 108 -2.62 6.66 12.39
C ALA A 108 -1.93 7.68 13.33
N PHE A 109 -0.91 7.27 14.08
CA PHE A 109 -0.10 8.16 14.92
C PHE A 109 1.23 8.56 14.27
N GLU A 110 1.53 8.07 13.07
CA GLU A 110 2.77 8.34 12.33
C GLU A 110 2.49 8.82 10.90
N MET A 111 1.31 9.41 10.65
CA MET A 111 0.88 9.77 9.28
C MET A 111 1.82 10.80 8.63
N ASP A 112 2.27 11.81 9.39
CA ASP A 112 3.12 12.87 8.88
C ASP A 112 4.55 12.36 8.63
N GLU A 113 5.07 11.52 9.53
CA GLU A 113 6.36 10.85 9.36
C GLU A 113 6.34 9.89 8.17
N ILE A 114 5.26 9.13 7.97
CA ILE A 114 5.08 8.28 6.78
C ILE A 114 5.11 9.12 5.49
N LEU A 115 4.42 10.27 5.48
CA LEU A 115 4.45 11.18 4.34
C LEU A 115 5.84 11.76 4.12
N TYR A 116 6.56 12.10 5.19
CA TYR A 116 7.92 12.63 5.13
C TYR A 116 8.90 11.63 4.53
N GLU A 117 8.89 10.38 5.01
CA GLU A 117 9.77 9.31 4.52
C GLU A 117 9.52 9.00 3.03
N LEU A 118 8.31 9.23 2.54
CA LEU A 118 7.92 9.03 1.14
C LEU A 118 7.77 10.33 0.34
N LYS A 119 8.23 11.49 0.83
CA LYS A 119 7.86 12.82 0.26
C LYS A 119 8.07 12.97 -1.26
N GLU A 120 9.12 12.36 -1.82
CA GLU A 120 9.42 12.41 -3.25
C GLU A 120 8.53 11.45 -4.09
N HIS A 121 7.97 10.44 -3.43
CA HIS A 121 7.21 9.34 -4.03
C HIS A 121 5.74 9.31 -3.58
N SER A 122 5.30 10.21 -2.70
CA SER A 122 3.96 10.18 -2.12
C SER A 122 2.90 10.64 -3.12
N SER A 123 1.76 9.94 -3.13
CA SER A 123 0.48 10.38 -3.69
C SER A 123 -0.63 10.39 -2.64
N GLY A 124 -0.26 10.67 -1.39
CA GLY A 124 -1.18 10.85 -0.27
C GLY A 124 -1.53 9.57 0.49
N LEU A 125 -2.57 9.67 1.31
CA LEU A 125 -3.01 8.63 2.24
C LEU A 125 -4.41 8.14 1.86
N ASN A 126 -4.74 6.91 2.26
CA ASN A 126 -6.06 6.33 2.08
C ASN A 126 -6.56 5.70 3.38
N ALA A 127 -7.84 5.92 3.65
CA ALA A 127 -8.48 5.38 4.84
C ALA A 127 -9.04 3.96 4.61
N GLY A 128 -8.54 2.97 5.36
CA GLY A 128 -9.16 1.66 5.51
C GLY A 128 -10.19 1.60 6.66
N ARG A 129 -11.28 0.83 6.50
CA ARG A 129 -12.24 0.55 7.59
C ARG A 129 -11.95 -0.77 8.30
N TRP A 130 -11.99 -1.89 7.57
CA TRP A 130 -11.94 -3.21 8.18
C TRP A 130 -10.56 -3.57 8.72
N ASP A 131 -9.51 -3.32 7.93
CA ASP A 131 -8.13 -3.55 8.38
C ASP A 131 -7.76 -2.64 9.56
N TYR A 132 -8.25 -1.39 9.59
CA TYR A 132 -8.04 -0.48 10.72
C TYR A 132 -8.70 -0.98 12.00
N ILE A 133 -9.99 -1.35 11.95
CA ILE A 133 -10.72 -1.94 13.08
C ILE A 133 -10.03 -3.23 13.55
N PHE A 134 -9.64 -4.10 12.61
CA PHE A 134 -8.88 -5.30 12.91
C PHE A 134 -7.55 -4.98 13.61
N SER A 135 -6.82 -3.98 13.14
CA SER A 135 -5.57 -3.54 13.75
C SER A 135 -5.78 -3.04 15.17
N CYS A 136 -6.85 -2.28 15.44
CA CYS A 136 -7.17 -1.85 16.80
C CYS A 136 -7.39 -3.06 17.72
N ILE A 137 -8.25 -4.01 17.32
CA ILE A 137 -8.49 -5.23 18.09
C ILE A 137 -7.19 -6.00 18.32
N LYS A 138 -6.35 -6.16 17.28
CA LYS A 138 -5.07 -6.87 17.36
C LYS A 138 -4.12 -6.22 18.38
N LYS A 139 -4.01 -4.89 18.39
CA LYS A 139 -3.08 -4.16 19.25
C LYS A 139 -3.57 -4.03 20.69
N PHE A 140 -4.88 -3.87 20.89
CA PHE A 140 -5.48 -3.75 22.21
C PHE A 140 -6.06 -5.08 22.74
N LYS A 141 -5.71 -6.23 22.16
CA LYS A 141 -6.27 -7.54 22.52
C LYS A 141 -6.12 -7.95 24.00
N LEU A 142 -5.20 -7.33 24.73
CA LEU A 142 -4.97 -7.60 26.16
C LEU A 142 -5.74 -6.64 27.07
N ASP A 143 -6.29 -5.55 26.51
CA ASP A 143 -7.14 -4.62 27.22
C ASP A 143 -8.56 -5.17 27.26
N LYS A 144 -9.04 -5.53 28.45
CA LYS A 144 -10.37 -6.12 28.65
C LYS A 144 -11.48 -5.09 28.44
N ASP A 145 -11.18 -3.80 28.53
CA ASP A 145 -12.13 -2.72 28.30
C ASP A 145 -12.20 -2.33 26.81
N PHE A 146 -11.24 -2.79 25.99
CA PHE A 146 -11.27 -2.63 24.53
C PHE A 146 -12.12 -3.72 23.85
N CYS A 147 -13.43 -3.68 24.08
CA CYS A 147 -14.41 -4.54 23.42
C CYS A 147 -15.28 -3.73 22.46
N LEU A 148 -15.13 -3.98 21.16
CA LEU A 148 -15.93 -3.29 20.14
C LEU A 148 -17.31 -3.93 19.96
N ALA A 149 -18.28 -3.10 19.57
CA ALA A 149 -19.58 -3.57 19.11
C ALA A 149 -19.45 -4.41 17.82
N ASP A 150 -20.55 -5.05 17.41
CA ASP A 150 -20.63 -5.74 16.11
C ASP A 150 -20.05 -4.88 15.00
N ARG A 151 -19.15 -5.45 14.19
CA ARG A 151 -18.40 -4.72 13.17
C ARG A 151 -19.27 -3.88 12.23
N ALA A 152 -20.51 -4.31 11.96
CA ALA A 152 -21.48 -3.58 11.15
C ALA A 152 -21.87 -2.22 11.76
N LYS A 153 -21.93 -2.14 13.10
CA LYS A 153 -22.24 -0.93 13.89
C LYS A 153 -21.04 0.01 14.04
N VAL A 154 -19.82 -0.49 13.85
CA VAL A 154 -18.59 0.33 13.85
C VAL A 154 -18.43 1.01 12.49
N THR A 155 -19.25 2.03 12.23
CA THR A 155 -19.24 2.84 11.00
C THR A 155 -18.14 3.91 11.03
N MET A 156 -17.91 4.60 9.91
CA MET A 156 -16.98 5.74 9.85
C MET A 156 -17.39 6.93 10.72
N THR A 157 -18.63 6.95 11.24
CA THR A 157 -19.13 8.00 12.14
C THR A 157 -18.89 7.68 13.62
N ALA A 158 -18.45 6.46 13.96
CA ALA A 158 -18.04 6.14 15.32
C ALA A 158 -16.91 7.08 15.77
N PRO A 159 -16.87 7.58 17.02
CA PRO A 159 -15.98 8.67 17.41
C PRO A 159 -14.50 8.47 17.02
N PHE A 160 -13.92 7.29 17.30
CA PHE A 160 -12.53 7.01 16.95
C PHE A 160 -12.30 6.86 15.44
N MET A 161 -13.25 6.27 14.69
CA MET A 161 -13.18 6.17 13.23
C MET A 161 -13.26 7.56 12.57
N ARG A 162 -14.12 8.43 13.12
CA ARG A 162 -14.26 9.82 12.66
C ARG A 162 -13.01 10.63 12.95
N ALA A 163 -12.43 10.48 14.16
CA ALA A 163 -11.18 11.15 14.51
C ALA A 163 -10.05 10.75 13.56
N TYR A 164 -9.91 9.44 13.30
CA TYR A 164 -8.96 8.91 12.32
C TYR A 164 -9.19 9.48 10.91
N ALA A 165 -10.44 9.51 10.43
CA ALA A 165 -10.73 10.07 9.10
C ALA A 165 -10.45 11.57 9.01
N LEU A 166 -10.76 12.35 10.05
CA LEU A 166 -10.50 13.79 10.09
C LEU A 166 -9.02 14.13 10.20
N LEU A 167 -8.23 13.29 10.90
CA LEU A 167 -6.78 13.47 10.98
C LEU A 167 -6.10 13.21 9.62
N LEU A 168 -6.69 12.36 8.78
CA LEU A 168 -6.16 12.01 7.46
C LEU A 168 -6.46 13.07 6.38
N LEU A 169 -7.52 13.86 6.55
CA LEU A 169 -8.00 14.86 5.58
C LEU A 169 -7.22 16.19 5.67
#